data_AF-A0A372M2U1-F1
#
_entry.id   AF-A0A372M2U1-F1
#
_cell.length_a   1.000
_cell.length_b   1.000
_cell.length_c   1.000
_cell.angle_alpha   90.00
_cell.angle_beta   90.00
_cell.angle_gamma   90.00
#
_symmetry.space_group_name_H-M   'P 1'
#
loop_
_entity.id
_entity.type
_entity.pdbx_description
1 polymer ?
#
loop_
_entity_poly.entity_id
_entity_poly.type
_entity_poly.pdbx_seq_one_letter_code
_entity_poly.pdbx_strand_id
1 'polypeptide(L)' 'MTSQKDVLKAKLARLKAAKKKTDGEALGRERLRDEGRREGEAARSAEERAKSARRESRGR' A
#
# COMPACT_ATOMS: atom_id res chain seq x y z
N MET A 1 -4.25 -9.22 17.41
CA MET A 1 -4.82 -7.86 17.24
C MET A 1 -4.08 -7.17 16.11
N THR A 2 -4.75 -6.89 14.99
CA THR A 2 -4.17 -6.05 13.93
C THR A 2 -3.99 -4.64 14.48
N SER A 3 -2.73 -4.25 14.64
CA SER A 3 -2.37 -3.00 15.29
C SER A 3 -2.62 -1.84 14.33
N GLN A 4 -2.99 -0.67 14.84
CA GLN A 4 -2.98 0.59 14.08
C GLN A 4 -1.67 0.79 13.30
N LYS A 5 -0.56 0.23 13.81
CA LYS A 5 0.76 0.16 13.17
C LYS A 5 0.72 -0.56 11.81
N ASP A 6 -0.05 -1.63 11.65
CA ASP A 6 -0.10 -2.42 10.42
C ASP A 6 -0.85 -1.67 9.32
N VAL A 7 -1.95 -0.98 9.68
CA VAL A 7 -2.67 -0.07 8.79
C VAL A 7 -1.76 1.08 8.35
N LEU A 8 -0.99 1.67 9.27
CA LEU A 8 -0.06 2.76 8.96
C LEU A 8 1.09 2.28 8.05
N LYS A 9 1.64 1.08 8.27
CA LYS A 9 2.64 0.48 7.38
C LYS A 9 2.11 0.27 5.97
N ALA A 10 0.89 -0.27 5.83
CA ALA A 10 0.26 -0.47 4.54
C ALA A 10 0.03 0.86 3.80
N LYS A 11 -0.43 1.89 4.51
CA LYS A 11 -0.57 3.24 3.96
C LYS A 11 0.77 3.85 3.52
N LEU A 12 1.81 3.70 4.33
CA LEU A 12 3.16 4.18 3.99
C LEU A 12 3.70 3.47 2.74
N ALA A 13 3.50 2.15 2.64
CA ALA A 13 3.88 1.39 1.45
C ALA A 13 3.14 1.90 0.20
N ARG A 14 1.84 2.19 0.32
CA ARG A 14 1.04 2.76 -0.76
C ARG A 14 1.57 4.12 -1.22
N LEU A 15 1.96 5.00 -0.30
CA LEU A 15 2.55 6.31 -0.63
C LEU A 15 3.89 6.16 -1.34
N LYS A 16 4.75 5.25 -0.87
CA LYS A 16 6.04 4.95 -1.52
C LYS A 16 5.85 4.42 -2.95
N ALA A 17 4.91 3.51 -3.13
CA ALA A 17 4.57 2.94 -4.43
C ALA A 17 4.02 4.01 -5.39
N ALA A 18 3.15 4.90 -4.90
CA ALA A 18 2.65 6.03 -5.68
C ALA A 18 3.79 6.96 -6.13
N LYS A 19 4.72 7.28 -5.22
CA LYS A 19 5.90 8.09 -5.55
C LYS A 19 6.78 7.41 -6.61
N LYS A 20 7.07 6.12 -6.47
CA LYS A 20 7.82 5.37 -7.51
C LYS A 20 7.13 5.42 -8.86
N LYS A 21 5.79 5.29 -8.88
CA LYS A 21 5.00 5.37 -10.10
C LYS A 21 5.16 6.75 -10.76
N THR A 22 4.97 7.82 -10.00
CA THR A 22 5.07 9.21 -10.51
C THR A 22 6.49 9.56 -10.93
N ASP A 23 7.49 9.13 -10.17
CA ASP A 23 8.90 9.36 -10.50
C ASP A 23 9.28 8.58 -11.78
N GLY A 24 8.77 7.35 -11.93
CA GLY A 24 8.92 6.55 -13.14
C GLY A 24 8.28 7.20 -14.37
N GLU A 25 7.10 7.78 -14.22
CA GLU A 25 6.41 8.54 -15.29
C GLU A 25 7.18 9.81 -15.66
N ALA A 26 7.60 10.60 -14.67
CA ALA A 26 8.32 11.86 -14.88
C ALA A 26 9.72 11.65 -15.50
N LEU A 27 10.41 10.57 -15.14
CA LEU A 27 11.75 10.25 -15.63
C LEU A 27 11.75 9.38 -16.90
N GLY A 28 10.58 8.99 -17.42
CA GLY A 28 10.49 8.05 -18.54
C GLY A 28 11.04 6.64 -18.22
N ARG A 29 11.09 6.26 -16.94
CA ARG A 29 11.62 4.98 -16.46
C ARG A 29 10.48 3.98 -16.25
N GLU A 30 10.15 3.26 -17.32
CA GLU A 30 9.03 2.30 -17.34
C GLU A 30 9.11 1.23 -16.24
N ARG A 31 10.31 0.67 -15.98
CA ARG A 31 10.51 -0.31 -14.90
C ARG A 31 10.12 0.24 -13.54
N LEU A 32 10.50 1.50 -13.25
CA LEU A 32 10.20 2.15 -11.97
C LEU A 32 8.70 2.45 -11.83
N ARG A 33 8.06 2.83 -12.94
CA ARG A 33 6.61 3.03 -12.99
C ARG A 33 5.86 1.73 -12.69
N ASP A 34 6.27 0.63 -13.31
CA ASP A 34 5.62 -0.66 -13.19
C ASP A 34 5.87 -1.31 -11.82
N GLU A 35 7.07 -1.11 -11.24
CA GLU A 35 7.33 -1.43 -9.83
C GLU A 35 6.38 -0.69 -8.90
N GLY A 36 6.23 0.64 -9.07
CA GLY A 36 5.28 1.44 -8.31
C GLY A 36 3.83 0.97 -8.45
N ARG A 37 3.43 0.50 -9.65
CA ARG A 37 2.10 -0.08 -9.88
C ARG A 37 1.91 -1.39 -9.10
N ARG A 38 2.84 -2.34 -9.23
CA ARG A 38 2.80 -3.65 -8.55
C ARG A 38 2.82 -3.51 -7.03
N GLU A 39 3.73 -2.70 -6.50
CA GLU A 39 3.83 -2.43 -5.07
C GLU A 39 2.57 -1.75 -4.53
N GLY A 40 1.95 -0.88 -5.32
CA GLY A 40 0.71 -0.18 -4.94
C GLY A 40 -0.50 -1.10 -4.85
N GLU A 41 -0.58 -2.13 -5.69
CA GLU A 41 -1.63 -3.17 -5.64
C GLU A 41 -1.46 -4.08 -4.42
N ALA A 42 -0.23 -4.51 -4.15
CA ALA A 42 0.09 -5.29 -2.96
C ALA A 42 -0.22 -4.50 -1.67
N ALA A 43 0.15 -3.22 -1.62
CA ALA A 43 -0.13 -2.36 -0.47
C ALA A 43 -1.63 -2.12 -0.25
N ARG A 44 -2.43 -1.99 -1.33
CA ARG A 44 -3.90 -1.92 -1.24
C ARG A 44 -4.49 -3.18 -0.63
N SER A 45 -4.08 -4.34 -1.12
CA SER A 45 -4.53 -5.63 -0.60
C SER A 45 -4.17 -5.81 0.89
N ALA A 46 -2.96 -5.40 1.29
CA ALA A 46 -2.54 -5.42 2.68
C ALA A 46 -3.33 -4.45 3.57
N GLU A 47 -3.64 -3.25 3.08
CA GLU A 47 -4.45 -2.26 3.79
C GLU A 47 -5.88 -2.75 4.02
N GLU A 48 -6.49 -3.37 3.01
CA GLU A 48 -7.83 -3.95 3.10
C GLU A 48 -7.89 -5.08 4.12
N ARG A 49 -6.95 -6.04 4.07
CA ARG A 49 -6.86 -7.12 5.07
C ARG A 49 -6.68 -6.57 6.49
N ALA A 50 -5.83 -5.56 6.67
CA ALA A 50 -5.61 -4.95 7.97
C ALA A 50 -6.87 -4.22 8.49
N LYS A 51 -7.63 -3.57 7.60
CA LYS A 51 -8.92 -2.93 7.95
C LYS A 51 -10.00 -3.95 8.29
N SER A 52 -10.13 -5.03 7.52
CA SER A 52 -11.11 -6.10 7.77
C SER A 52 -10.85 -6.78 9.10
N ALA A 53 -9.60 -7.16 9.38
CA ALA A 53 -9.22 -7.76 10.66
C ALA A 53 -9.49 -6.82 11.86
N ARG A 54 -9.33 -5.50 11.67
CA ARG A 54 -9.66 -4.50 12.70
C ARG A 54 -11.18 -4.33 12.91
N ARG A 55 -11.99 -4.53 11.87
CA ARG A 55 -13.45 -4.52 11.99
C ARG A 55 -13.94 -5.76 12.73
N GLU A 56 -13.43 -6.94 12.37
CA GLU A 56 -13.75 -8.20 13.06
C GLU A 56 -13.39 -8.18 14.54
N SER A 57 -12.28 -7.52 14.90
CA SER A 57 -11.88 -7.39 16.31
C SER A 57 -12.71 -6.38 17.11
N ARG A 58 -13.49 -5.51 16.45
CA ARG A 58 -14.37 -4.53 17.10
C ARG A 58 -15.82 -4.98 17.22
N GLY A 59 -16.21 -6.01 16.44
CA GLY A 59 -17.56 -6.59 16.45
C GLY A 59 -17.72 -7.80 17.38
N ARG A 60 -16.66 -8.18 18.10
CA ARG A 60 -16.70 -9.12 19.23
C ARG A 60 -16.53 -8.33 20.51
#